data_AF-A0A954SVU9-F1
#
_entry.id   AF-A0A954SVU9-F1
#
_cell.length_a   1.000
_cell.length_b   1.000
_cell.length_c   1.000
_cell.angle_alpha   90.00
_cell.angle_beta   90.00
_cell.angle_gamma   90.00
#
_symmetry.space_group_name_H-M   'P 1'
#
loop_
_entity.id
_entity.type
_entity.pdbx_description
1 polymer ?
#
loop_
_entity_poly.entity_id
_entity_poly.type
_entity_poly.pdbx_seq_one_letter_code
_entity_poly.pdbx_strand_id
1 'polypeptide(L)'
;MNSPTDNSSEPNLKQYQERAMVLAKSQPAASLAKKKQESNRDTVEGIVIALVMVFLFRAFVAEAFIIPTGSMAETLYGRHKDLKCEKCKIRFRVGASEEVDRVAQTTYLESDRLHYGYCPNCRYKNEIYKNVPFKGDRIFVNKFPYEFGDPQRFDVVVFKFPEDPKTSYIKRLIGLPGEIITISRGDLYQRMSEDDPMQILRKPYHKQKELHQLVYDNDHPVAELLANGYPERWESLSESNWKKVDPDGWKNDAEKRTFKIGASGETKWLRYRHFVPTEDDWDAAMEKRPFANQPTPILIADFYSYNSGLTKFESTNRDDDDQLGEFWVGDLIVSG
;
A
#
# COMPACT_ATOMS: atom_id res chain seq x y z
N MET A 1 -66.61 -33.01 -41.06
CA MET A 1 -67.77 -32.49 -40.29
C MET A 1 -67.49 -31.03 -39.99
N ASN A 2 -68.29 -30.16 -40.61
CA ASN A 2 -68.59 -28.75 -40.35
C ASN A 2 -67.46 -27.75 -39.98
N SER A 3 -67.13 -26.93 -40.98
CA SER A 3 -66.82 -25.48 -40.97
C SER A 3 -67.76 -24.66 -40.03
N PRO A 4 -67.58 -23.33 -39.75
CA PRO A 4 -66.87 -22.33 -40.59
C PRO A 4 -66.16 -21.13 -39.88
N THR A 5 -65.57 -20.32 -40.75
CA THR A 5 -65.08 -18.93 -40.75
C THR A 5 -65.87 -17.89 -39.92
N ASP A 6 -65.21 -16.79 -39.51
CA ASP A 6 -65.45 -15.36 -39.92
C ASP A 6 -64.63 -14.42 -39.00
N ASN A 7 -63.63 -13.66 -39.46
CA ASN A 7 -63.65 -12.30 -40.03
C ASN A 7 -64.30 -11.19 -39.17
N SER A 8 -63.44 -10.21 -38.85
CA SER A 8 -63.66 -8.76 -38.62
C SER A 8 -65.00 -8.22 -38.08
N SER A 9 -64.92 -7.57 -36.91
CA SER A 9 -65.66 -6.33 -36.65
C SER A 9 -64.90 -5.45 -35.65
N GLU A 10 -64.35 -4.34 -36.12
CA GLU A 10 -63.68 -3.31 -35.31
C GLU A 10 -64.64 -2.69 -34.25
N PRO A 11 -64.18 -2.39 -33.02
CA PRO A 11 -64.99 -1.69 -32.04
C PRO A 11 -65.16 -0.19 -32.36
N ASN A 12 -66.39 0.28 -32.21
CA ASN A 12 -66.92 1.58 -32.61
C ASN A 12 -66.28 2.78 -31.84
N LEU A 13 -65.56 3.64 -32.56
CA LEU A 13 -64.87 4.84 -32.07
C LEU A 13 -65.81 5.83 -31.33
N LYS A 14 -67.11 5.85 -31.64
CA LYS A 14 -68.09 6.74 -30.99
C LYS A 14 -68.35 6.36 -29.53
N GLN A 15 -68.31 5.07 -29.21
CA GLN A 15 -68.52 4.59 -27.84
C GLN A 15 -67.36 4.98 -26.90
N TYR A 16 -66.14 5.10 -27.45
CA TYR A 16 -64.98 5.62 -26.73
C TYR A 16 -65.06 7.13 -26.50
N GLN A 17 -65.54 7.89 -27.50
CA GLN A 17 -65.68 9.34 -27.40
C GLN A 17 -66.78 9.77 -26.40
N GLU A 18 -67.89 9.04 -26.34
CA GLU A 18 -68.96 9.30 -25.37
C GLU A 18 -68.53 8.97 -23.93
N ARG A 19 -67.81 7.85 -23.72
CA ARG A 19 -67.21 7.53 -22.41
C ARG A 19 -66.17 8.55 -21.98
N ALA A 20 -65.38 9.09 -22.90
CA ALA A 20 -64.41 10.14 -22.61
C ALA A 20 -65.10 11.47 -22.21
N MET A 21 -66.23 11.84 -22.83
CA MET A 21 -66.97 13.05 -22.45
C MET A 21 -67.72 12.93 -21.12
N VAL A 22 -68.20 11.74 -20.75
CA VAL A 22 -68.87 11.51 -19.45
C VAL A 22 -67.85 11.54 -18.31
N LEU A 23 -66.65 10.99 -18.51
CA LEU A 23 -65.56 11.05 -17.52
C LEU A 23 -64.97 12.46 -17.36
N ALA A 24 -65.02 13.30 -18.39
CA ALA A 24 -64.55 14.68 -18.31
C ALA A 24 -65.49 15.62 -17.53
N LYS A 25 -66.75 15.23 -17.28
CA LYS A 25 -67.77 16.08 -16.64
C LYS A 25 -68.05 15.76 -15.16
N SER A 26 -67.35 14.82 -14.54
CA SER A 26 -67.66 14.37 -13.17
C SER A 26 -66.49 14.48 -12.17
N GLN A 27 -65.58 15.46 -12.32
CA GLN A 27 -64.64 15.76 -11.25
C GLN A 27 -64.99 17.10 -10.58
N PRO A 28 -65.28 17.10 -9.26
CA PRO A 28 -65.57 18.31 -8.52
C PRO A 28 -64.32 19.19 -8.41
N ALA A 29 -64.55 20.49 -8.51
CA ALA A 29 -63.59 21.50 -8.07
C ALA A 29 -63.27 21.29 -6.58
N ALA A 30 -62.01 21.56 -6.23
CA ALA A 30 -61.41 21.56 -4.89
C ALA A 30 -60.95 20.20 -4.33
N SER A 31 -59.66 19.92 -4.49
CA SER A 31 -58.76 20.33 -3.42
C SER A 31 -57.53 20.96 -4.06
N LEU A 32 -57.15 22.15 -3.60
CA LEU A 32 -55.83 22.68 -3.86
C LEU A 32 -54.86 21.64 -3.31
N ALA A 33 -54.27 20.83 -4.18
CA ALA A 33 -53.07 20.10 -3.84
C ALA A 33 -52.07 21.15 -3.42
N LYS A 34 -51.93 21.37 -2.10
CA LYS A 34 -50.77 22.03 -1.51
C LYS A 34 -49.60 21.22 -2.01
N LYS A 35 -48.99 21.69 -3.11
CA LYS A 35 -47.62 21.37 -3.47
C LYS A 35 -46.88 21.73 -2.20
N LYS A 36 -46.52 20.71 -1.41
CA LYS A 36 -45.77 20.89 -0.16
C LYS A 36 -44.47 21.51 -0.65
N GLN A 37 -44.45 22.84 -0.60
CA GLN A 37 -43.27 23.64 -0.77
C GLN A 37 -42.39 23.12 0.36
N GLU A 38 -41.49 22.18 0.07
CA GLU A 38 -40.41 21.88 1.00
C GLU A 38 -39.83 23.24 1.30
N SER A 39 -40.09 23.67 2.53
CA SER A 39 -39.88 25.06 2.87
C SER A 39 -38.38 25.23 2.78
N ASN A 40 -37.90 26.33 2.20
CA ASN A 40 -36.47 26.65 2.31
C ASN A 40 -36.00 26.54 3.77
N ARG A 41 -36.92 26.71 4.72
CA ARG A 41 -36.74 26.41 6.15
C ARG A 41 -36.44 24.94 6.48
N ASP A 42 -37.13 23.97 5.90
CA ASP A 42 -36.90 22.53 6.16
C ASP A 42 -35.51 22.11 5.63
N THR A 43 -35.13 22.63 4.46
CA THR A 43 -33.77 22.43 3.91
C THR A 43 -32.72 23.10 4.78
N VAL A 44 -32.97 24.34 5.23
CA VAL A 44 -32.06 25.06 6.14
C VAL A 44 -31.95 24.36 7.48
N GLU A 45 -33.04 23.87 8.06
CA GLU A 45 -33.07 23.12 9.31
C GLU A 45 -32.28 21.81 9.18
N GLY A 46 -32.47 21.08 8.08
CA GLY A 46 -31.67 19.90 7.76
C GLY A 46 -30.17 20.20 7.66
N ILE A 47 -29.79 21.31 7.00
CA ILE A 47 -28.38 21.75 6.91
C ILE A 47 -27.83 22.12 8.29
N VAL A 48 -28.60 22.85 9.11
CA VAL A 48 -28.18 23.24 10.47
C VAL A 48 -27.96 22.00 11.33
N ILE A 49 -28.90 21.06 11.33
CA ILE A 49 -28.77 19.81 12.08
C ILE A 49 -27.54 19.02 11.60
N ALA A 50 -27.34 18.90 10.29
CA ALA A 50 -26.16 18.23 9.74
C ALA A 50 -24.85 18.90 10.16
N LEU A 51 -24.78 20.24 10.13
CA LEU A 51 -23.61 20.98 10.62
C LEU A 51 -23.37 20.74 12.10
N VAL A 52 -24.40 20.85 12.94
CA VAL A 52 -24.30 20.59 14.39
C VAL A 52 -23.82 19.16 14.65
N MET A 53 -24.39 18.17 13.97
CA MET A 53 -23.95 16.77 14.08
C MET A 53 -22.48 16.60 13.67
N VAL A 54 -22.03 17.25 12.59
CA VAL A 54 -20.62 17.23 12.17
C VAL A 54 -19.71 17.87 13.22
N PHE A 55 -20.11 18.99 13.83
CA PHE A 55 -19.33 19.62 14.90
C PHE A 55 -19.26 18.74 16.15
N LEU A 56 -20.37 18.14 16.57
CA LEU A 56 -20.39 17.20 17.70
C LEU A 56 -19.54 15.96 17.41
N PHE A 57 -19.66 15.39 16.21
CA PHE A 57 -18.85 14.26 15.78
C PHE A 57 -17.36 14.60 15.80
N ARG A 58 -16.97 15.78 15.32
CA ARG A 58 -15.57 16.24 15.35
C ARG A 58 -15.05 16.52 16.75
N ALA A 59 -15.87 17.11 17.61
CA ALA A 59 -15.48 17.45 18.97
C ALA A 59 -15.28 16.19 19.82
N PHE A 60 -16.22 15.24 19.74
CA PHE A 60 -16.31 14.14 20.70
C PHE A 60 -15.97 12.76 20.14
N VAL A 61 -16.16 12.50 18.83
CA VAL A 61 -16.05 11.15 18.28
C VAL A 61 -14.72 10.90 17.58
N ALA A 62 -14.43 11.70 16.55
CA ALA A 62 -13.27 11.47 15.71
C ALA A 62 -12.63 12.76 15.21
N GLU A 63 -11.30 12.74 15.16
CA GLU A 63 -10.51 13.83 14.62
C GLU A 63 -9.82 13.39 13.32
N ALA A 64 -9.91 14.22 12.29
CA ALA A 64 -9.35 13.94 10.99
C ALA A 64 -7.95 14.54 10.88
N PHE A 65 -6.96 13.72 10.52
CA PHE A 65 -5.57 14.13 10.36
C PHE A 65 -5.06 13.81 8.95
N ILE A 66 -4.11 14.62 8.49
CA ILE A 66 -3.22 14.28 7.37
C ILE A 66 -1.88 13.91 7.97
N ILE A 67 -1.29 12.78 7.59
CA ILE A 67 0.01 12.35 8.09
C ILE A 67 1.11 13.05 7.28
N PRO A 68 1.92 13.94 7.89
CA PRO A 68 2.92 14.67 7.14
C PRO A 68 4.21 13.87 6.93
N THR A 69 4.57 12.98 7.86
CA THR A 69 5.86 12.29 7.91
C THR A 69 5.77 10.79 7.63
N GLY A 70 6.84 10.22 7.08
CA GLY A 70 6.97 8.81 6.75
C GLY A 70 7.17 7.83 7.90
N SER A 71 7.20 8.29 9.16
CA SER A 71 7.67 7.46 10.29
C SER A 71 6.81 6.24 10.63
N MET A 72 5.62 6.14 10.04
CA MET A 72 4.68 5.03 10.21
C MET A 72 4.52 4.21 8.92
N ALA A 73 5.25 4.51 7.86
CA ALA A 73 5.18 3.76 6.61
C ALA A 73 5.78 2.34 6.81
N GLU A 74 5.23 1.27 6.22
CA GLU A 74 4.13 1.23 5.25
C GLU A 74 2.71 1.32 5.86
N THR A 75 2.55 1.24 7.18
CA THR A 75 1.21 1.23 7.81
C THR A 75 0.44 2.52 7.52
N LEU A 76 1.11 3.68 7.58
CA LEU A 76 0.56 4.98 7.25
C LEU A 76 1.62 5.79 6.50
N TYR A 77 1.30 6.17 5.28
CA TYR A 77 2.22 6.94 4.46
C TYR A 77 2.11 8.43 4.79
N GLY A 78 3.28 9.02 5.03
CA GLY A 78 3.43 10.47 5.08
C GLY A 78 3.38 11.09 3.69
N ARG A 79 3.91 12.31 3.53
CA ARG A 79 4.13 12.87 2.20
C ARG A 79 5.03 11.95 1.39
N HIS A 80 4.58 11.54 0.20
CA HIS A 80 5.23 10.52 -0.63
C HIS A 80 4.94 10.72 -2.12
N LYS A 81 5.73 10.05 -2.97
CA LYS A 81 5.51 9.93 -4.42
C LYS A 81 5.20 8.47 -4.74
N ASP A 82 4.17 8.24 -5.54
CA ASP A 82 3.88 6.92 -6.12
C ASP A 82 4.61 6.78 -7.46
N LEU A 83 5.22 5.63 -7.67
CA LEU A 83 6.04 5.36 -8.84
C LEU A 83 5.68 4.02 -9.44
N LYS A 84 5.97 3.89 -10.74
CA LYS A 84 6.02 2.62 -11.44
C LYS A 84 7.45 2.48 -11.96
N CYS A 85 8.13 1.42 -11.54
CA CYS A 85 9.52 1.21 -11.97
C CYS A 85 9.61 1.15 -13.49
N GLU A 86 10.57 1.87 -14.07
CA GLU A 86 10.76 1.93 -15.52
C GLU A 86 11.18 0.59 -16.10
N LYS A 87 11.84 -0.26 -15.31
CA LYS A 87 12.36 -1.54 -15.77
C LYS A 87 11.42 -2.71 -15.45
N CYS A 88 11.29 -3.07 -14.17
CA CYS A 88 10.47 -4.22 -13.76
C CYS A 88 8.96 -3.92 -13.66
N LYS A 89 8.53 -2.66 -13.83
CA LYS A 89 7.12 -2.23 -13.86
C LYS A 89 6.34 -2.37 -12.54
N ILE A 90 6.98 -2.78 -11.45
CA ILE A 90 6.34 -2.81 -10.14
C ILE A 90 5.98 -1.41 -9.65
N ARG A 91 4.89 -1.28 -8.90
CA ARG A 91 4.55 -0.03 -8.21
C ARG A 91 5.23 0.01 -6.85
N PHE A 92 5.80 1.16 -6.51
CA PHE A 92 6.44 1.39 -5.23
C PHE A 92 6.33 2.86 -4.82
N ARG A 93 6.76 3.17 -3.60
CA ARG A 93 6.64 4.51 -3.00
C ARG A 93 7.98 4.99 -2.51
N VAL A 94 8.18 6.31 -2.60
CA VAL A 94 9.32 7.04 -2.05
C VAL A 94 8.79 8.15 -1.14
N GLY A 95 9.30 8.23 0.08
CA GLY A 95 8.97 9.29 1.03
C GLY A 95 9.48 10.63 0.53
N ALA A 96 8.64 11.66 0.59
CA ALA A 96 8.95 13.02 0.14
C ALA A 96 8.66 14.04 1.25
N SER A 97 8.71 13.58 2.51
CA SER A 97 8.42 14.40 3.69
C SER A 97 9.45 15.52 3.88
N GLU A 98 10.65 15.35 3.35
CA GLU A 98 11.75 16.31 3.46
C GLU A 98 11.79 17.33 2.32
N GLU A 99 10.98 17.16 1.26
CA GLU A 99 10.94 18.14 0.14
C GLU A 99 10.32 19.49 0.51
N VAL A 100 9.72 19.60 1.70
CA VAL A 100 9.06 20.80 2.18
C VAL A 100 9.70 21.24 3.48
N ASP A 101 9.76 22.56 3.69
CA ASP A 101 10.19 23.12 4.97
C ASP A 101 9.34 22.54 6.12
N ARG A 102 10.03 22.11 7.19
CA ARG A 102 9.44 21.51 8.39
C ARG A 102 8.46 22.46 9.07
N VAL A 103 8.64 23.78 8.92
CA VAL A 103 7.78 24.81 9.53
C VAL A 103 6.56 25.07 8.66
N ALA A 104 6.76 25.51 7.40
CA ALA A 104 5.65 25.94 6.55
C ALA A 104 4.89 24.78 5.90
N GLN A 105 5.52 23.61 5.71
CA GLN A 105 5.01 22.40 5.02
C GLN A 105 4.34 22.66 3.64
N THR A 106 4.59 23.82 3.06
CA THR A 106 3.89 24.36 1.88
C THR A 106 4.88 24.82 0.81
N THR A 107 6.08 25.26 1.22
CA THR A 107 7.14 25.70 0.34
C THR A 107 8.07 24.53 0.03
N TYR A 108 8.26 24.25 -1.27
CA TYR A 108 9.28 23.33 -1.73
C TYR A 108 10.62 24.04 -1.77
N LEU A 109 11.64 23.45 -1.15
CA LEU A 109 13.01 23.89 -1.32
C LEU A 109 13.60 23.13 -2.50
N GLU A 110 14.10 23.86 -3.49
CA GLU A 110 14.61 23.27 -4.73
C GLU A 110 15.81 22.33 -4.46
N SER A 111 16.59 22.60 -3.43
CA SER A 111 17.69 21.75 -2.97
C SER A 111 17.22 20.39 -2.44
N ASP A 112 16.03 20.36 -1.83
CA ASP A 112 15.52 19.21 -1.08
C ASP A 112 14.55 18.38 -1.94
N ARG A 113 14.36 18.78 -3.19
CA ARG A 113 13.59 18.00 -4.16
C ARG A 113 14.30 16.69 -4.44
N LEU A 114 13.57 15.60 -4.31
CA LEU A 114 14.09 14.28 -4.63
C LEU A 114 14.12 14.11 -6.15
N HIS A 115 15.30 13.79 -6.64
CA HIS A 115 15.56 13.51 -8.04
C HIS A 115 15.40 12.03 -8.36
N TYR A 116 15.76 11.15 -7.42
CA TYR A 116 15.79 9.71 -7.68
C TYR A 116 15.17 8.89 -6.57
N GLY A 117 14.78 7.66 -6.90
CA GLY A 117 14.39 6.64 -5.94
C GLY A 117 14.61 5.23 -6.47
N TYR A 118 14.95 4.31 -5.59
CA TYR A 118 15.33 2.94 -5.96
C TYR A 118 14.14 1.98 -5.88
N CYS A 119 14.00 1.16 -6.93
CA CYS A 119 12.98 0.13 -6.97
C CYS A 119 13.27 -1.00 -5.96
N PRO A 120 12.32 -1.41 -5.10
CA PRO A 120 12.55 -2.48 -4.11
C PRO A 120 12.80 -3.85 -4.74
N ASN A 121 12.29 -4.07 -5.95
CA ASN A 121 12.40 -5.35 -6.63
C ASN A 121 13.75 -5.53 -7.35
N CYS A 122 14.15 -4.52 -8.15
CA CYS A 122 15.25 -4.62 -9.11
C CYS A 122 16.37 -3.59 -8.91
N ARG A 123 16.26 -2.71 -7.91
CA ARG A 123 17.19 -1.61 -7.60
C ARG A 123 17.51 -0.66 -8.75
N TYR A 124 16.71 -0.65 -9.80
CA TYR A 124 16.84 0.39 -10.81
C TYR A 124 16.57 1.77 -10.20
N LYS A 125 17.44 2.73 -10.49
CA LYS A 125 17.31 4.14 -10.12
C LYS A 125 16.30 4.83 -11.04
N ASN A 126 15.16 5.25 -10.50
CA ASN A 126 14.10 5.90 -11.27
C ASN A 126 14.19 7.42 -11.09
N GLU A 127 13.92 8.19 -12.13
CA GLU A 127 13.82 9.65 -12.03
C GLU A 127 12.44 10.07 -11.49
N ILE A 128 12.43 10.89 -10.45
CA ILE A 128 11.22 11.21 -9.68
C ILE A 128 11.00 12.70 -9.46
N TYR A 129 11.92 13.53 -9.97
CA TYR A 129 11.90 14.99 -9.79
C TYR A 129 10.58 15.63 -10.22
N LYS A 130 10.02 15.20 -11.37
CA LYS A 130 8.78 15.76 -11.93
C LYS A 130 7.51 15.26 -11.22
N ASN A 131 7.61 14.25 -10.36
CA ASN A 131 6.45 13.67 -9.71
C ASN A 131 6.00 14.58 -8.57
N VAL A 132 4.72 14.96 -8.57
CA VAL A 132 4.13 15.76 -7.50
C VAL A 132 3.85 14.86 -6.29
N PRO A 133 4.39 15.18 -5.10
CA PRO A 133 4.15 14.35 -3.92
C PRO A 133 2.72 14.52 -3.40
N PHE A 134 2.13 13.41 -2.95
CA PHE A 134 0.93 13.41 -2.13
C PHE A 134 1.23 14.04 -0.77
N LYS A 135 0.24 14.69 -0.15
CA LYS A 135 0.39 15.30 1.19
C LYS A 135 0.43 14.28 2.33
N GLY A 136 0.24 13.00 2.02
CA GLY A 136 0.14 11.87 2.95
C GLY A 136 -1.29 11.40 3.20
N ASP A 137 -1.38 10.31 3.95
CA ASP A 137 -2.62 9.61 4.22
C ASP A 137 -3.56 10.44 5.11
N ARG A 138 -4.87 10.26 4.88
CA ARG A 138 -5.94 10.91 5.64
C ARG A 138 -6.57 9.89 6.56
N ILE A 139 -6.48 10.13 7.87
CA ILE A 139 -6.99 9.20 8.88
C ILE A 139 -8.05 9.87 9.74
N PHE A 140 -8.96 9.05 10.26
CA PHE A 140 -9.86 9.42 11.36
C PHE A 140 -9.38 8.71 12.63
N VAL A 141 -9.08 9.50 13.66
CA VAL A 141 -8.65 8.99 14.97
C VAL A 141 -9.87 8.95 15.88
N ASN A 142 -10.21 7.75 16.35
CA ASN A 142 -11.28 7.54 17.33
C ASN A 142 -10.78 7.90 18.73
N LYS A 143 -11.51 8.77 19.45
CA LYS A 143 -11.14 9.23 20.79
C LYS A 143 -11.62 8.32 21.93
N PHE A 144 -12.65 7.50 21.69
CA PHE A 144 -13.30 6.70 22.72
C PHE A 144 -12.62 5.40 23.19
N PRO A 145 -11.77 4.70 22.40
CA PRO A 145 -11.31 3.36 22.80
C PRO A 145 -10.63 3.33 24.17
N TYR A 146 -9.90 4.40 24.52
CA TYR A 146 -9.16 4.51 25.76
C TYR A 146 -9.95 5.14 26.92
N GLU A 147 -11.21 5.50 26.71
CA GLU A 147 -12.13 5.88 27.79
C GLU A 147 -12.76 4.64 28.44
N PHE A 148 -12.81 3.50 27.73
CA PHE A 148 -13.49 2.28 28.15
C PHE A 148 -12.59 1.03 28.17
N GLY A 149 -11.31 1.17 27.81
CA GLY A 149 -10.35 0.05 27.80
C GLY A 149 -8.91 0.52 27.82
N ASP A 150 -8.01 -0.36 28.26
CA ASP A 150 -6.58 -0.07 28.27
C ASP A 150 -5.96 -0.23 26.88
N PRO A 151 -4.91 0.54 26.56
CA PRO A 151 -4.23 0.42 25.29
C PRO A 151 -3.50 -0.91 25.15
N GLN A 152 -3.63 -1.51 23.96
CA GLN A 152 -3.03 -2.81 23.68
C GLN A 152 -1.70 -2.66 22.96
N ARG A 153 -0.77 -3.56 23.25
CA ARG A 153 0.50 -3.60 22.53
C ARG A 153 0.23 -3.72 21.03
N PHE A 154 1.02 -2.99 20.25
CA PHE A 154 0.94 -2.83 18.80
C PHE A 154 -0.20 -1.96 18.27
N ASP A 155 -1.02 -1.35 19.14
CA ASP A 155 -1.95 -0.29 18.77
C ASP A 155 -1.21 0.87 18.10
N VAL A 156 -1.89 1.51 17.15
CA VAL A 156 -1.43 2.77 16.56
C VAL A 156 -2.08 3.90 17.34
N VAL A 157 -1.29 4.60 18.14
CA VAL A 157 -1.75 5.62 19.07
C VAL A 157 -1.37 7.02 18.60
N VAL A 158 -2.26 7.98 18.82
CA VAL A 158 -2.00 9.41 18.64
C VAL A 158 -1.92 10.07 20.01
N PHE A 159 -0.84 10.78 20.29
CA PHE A 159 -0.61 11.47 21.56
C PHE A 159 0.04 12.82 21.34
N LYS A 160 -0.09 13.72 22.32
CA LYS A 160 0.59 15.03 22.28
C LYS A 160 2.06 14.84 22.62
N PHE A 161 2.95 15.44 21.84
CA PHE A 161 4.38 15.37 22.10
C PHE A 161 4.67 16.02 23.48
N PRO A 162 5.35 15.32 24.41
CA PRO A 162 5.49 15.81 25.78
C PRO A 162 6.20 17.17 25.90
N GLU A 163 7.16 17.46 25.02
CA GLU A 163 7.93 18.72 25.06
C GLU A 163 7.20 19.87 24.35
N ASP A 164 6.33 19.56 23.37
CA ASP A 164 5.45 20.54 22.72
C ASP A 164 4.03 19.97 22.54
N PRO A 165 3.11 20.27 23.47
CA PRO A 165 1.73 19.77 23.44
C PRO A 165 0.89 20.25 22.25
N LYS A 166 1.37 21.23 21.47
CA LYS A 166 0.69 21.65 20.23
C LYS A 166 0.88 20.63 19.11
N THR A 167 1.94 19.84 19.19
CA THR A 167 2.31 18.85 18.19
C THR A 167 1.75 17.48 18.57
N SER A 168 1.11 16.79 17.61
CA SER A 168 0.56 15.45 17.82
C SER A 168 1.43 14.43 17.08
N TYR A 169 1.84 13.37 17.76
CA TYR A 169 2.61 12.27 17.20
C TYR A 169 1.73 11.04 17.06
N ILE A 170 1.99 10.28 16.00
CA ILE A 170 1.42 8.97 15.76
C ILE A 170 2.54 7.94 15.82
N LYS A 171 2.40 6.94 16.71
CA LYS A 171 3.39 5.88 16.89
C LYS A 171 2.69 4.56 17.17
N ARG A 172 3.45 3.47 17.03
CA ARG A 172 3.01 2.14 17.45
C ARG A 172 3.35 1.95 18.92
N LEU A 173 2.38 1.59 19.75
CA LEU A 173 2.58 1.30 21.16
C LEU A 173 3.36 -0.01 21.32
N ILE A 174 4.58 0.07 21.87
CA ILE A 174 5.44 -1.10 22.05
C ILE A 174 5.59 -1.49 23.52
N GLY A 175 5.81 -0.56 24.44
CA GLY A 175 5.96 -0.85 25.87
C GLY A 175 4.69 -0.54 26.65
N LEU A 176 4.34 -1.38 27.62
CA LEU A 176 3.26 -1.15 28.56
C LEU A 176 3.81 -0.80 29.96
N PRO A 177 2.97 -0.24 30.86
CA PRO A 177 3.40 0.09 32.22
C PRO A 177 4.02 -1.11 32.96
N GLY A 178 5.15 -0.88 33.64
CA GLY A 178 5.85 -1.91 34.41
C GLY A 178 6.80 -2.80 33.61
N GLU A 179 7.00 -2.53 32.32
CA GLU A 179 7.87 -3.35 31.46
C GLU A 179 9.24 -2.71 31.22
N ILE A 180 10.27 -3.56 31.20
CA ILE A 180 11.59 -3.21 30.68
C ILE A 180 11.65 -3.70 29.23
N ILE A 181 11.68 -2.75 28.30
CA ILE A 181 11.80 -3.04 26.86
C ILE A 181 13.24 -2.89 26.42
N THR A 182 13.72 -3.81 25.59
CA THR A 182 15.03 -3.73 24.92
C THR A 182 14.86 -3.94 23.44
N ILE A 183 15.55 -3.11 22.65
CA ILE A 183 15.64 -3.26 21.20
C ILE A 183 17.04 -3.81 20.92
N SER A 184 17.11 -4.95 20.24
CA SER A 184 18.39 -5.57 19.87
C SER A 184 18.28 -6.17 18.48
N ARG A 185 19.13 -5.71 17.55
CA ARG A 185 19.20 -6.20 16.17
C ARG A 185 17.83 -6.20 15.45
N GLY A 186 17.03 -5.15 15.66
CA GLY A 186 15.70 -5.01 15.08
C GLY A 186 14.58 -5.75 15.82
N ASP A 187 14.92 -6.67 16.74
CA ASP A 187 13.96 -7.38 17.58
C ASP A 187 13.65 -6.61 18.86
N LEU A 188 12.43 -6.82 19.36
CA LEU A 188 11.92 -6.26 20.60
C LEU A 188 11.87 -7.35 21.67
N TYR A 189 12.38 -7.04 22.85
CA TYR A 189 12.40 -7.92 24.00
C TYR A 189 11.75 -7.23 25.20
N GLN A 190 11.08 -8.01 26.05
CA GLN A 190 10.43 -7.57 27.29
C GLN A 190 10.92 -8.41 28.47
N ARG A 191 11.02 -7.77 29.63
CA ARG A 191 10.99 -8.41 30.96
C ARG A 191 10.24 -7.52 31.98
N MET A 192 9.80 -8.06 33.11
CA MET A 192 9.08 -7.30 34.15
C MET A 192 10.02 -6.81 35.27
N SER A 193 11.03 -7.62 35.61
CA SER A 193 12.12 -7.29 36.53
C SER A 193 13.49 -7.51 35.88
N GLU A 194 14.54 -6.95 36.48
CA GLU A 194 15.93 -7.22 36.10
C GLU A 194 16.30 -8.72 36.19
N ASP A 195 15.67 -9.45 37.11
CA ASP A 195 15.90 -10.87 37.36
C ASP A 195 15.16 -11.80 36.37
N ASP A 196 14.19 -11.29 35.62
CA ASP A 196 13.40 -12.09 34.69
C ASP A 196 14.15 -12.33 33.37
N PRO A 197 13.99 -13.51 32.74
CA PRO A 197 14.55 -13.76 31.43
C PRO A 197 13.91 -12.84 30.37
N MET A 198 14.73 -12.33 29.46
CA MET A 198 14.25 -11.57 28.31
C MET A 198 13.39 -12.45 27.39
N GLN A 199 12.17 -12.00 27.12
CA GLN A 199 11.24 -12.65 26.20
C GLN A 199 11.08 -11.83 24.94
N ILE A 200 11.19 -12.47 23.77
CA ILE A 200 10.98 -11.80 22.49
C ILE A 200 9.51 -11.46 22.28
N LEU A 201 9.24 -10.19 21.97
CA LEU A 201 7.92 -9.67 21.64
C LEU A 201 7.58 -9.97 20.18
N ARG A 202 7.08 -11.18 19.92
CA ARG A 202 6.62 -11.57 18.59
C ARG A 202 5.31 -10.86 18.24
N LYS A 203 5.27 -10.26 17.05
CA LYS A 203 4.06 -9.64 16.51
C LYS A 203 3.04 -10.74 16.15
N PRO A 204 1.73 -10.56 16.37
CA PRO A 204 0.73 -11.50 15.87
C PRO A 204 0.80 -11.64 14.34
N TYR A 205 0.44 -12.82 13.80
CA TYR A 205 0.54 -13.10 12.35
C TYR A 205 -0.11 -12.03 11.46
N HIS A 206 -1.32 -11.57 11.81
CA HIS A 206 -2.00 -10.54 11.03
C HIS A 206 -1.22 -9.21 10.99
N LYS A 207 -0.53 -8.84 12.08
CA LYS A 207 0.37 -7.68 12.13
C LYS A 207 1.65 -7.90 11.36
N GLN A 208 2.21 -9.11 11.39
CA GLN A 208 3.37 -9.44 10.55
C GLN A 208 3.00 -9.24 9.07
N LYS A 209 1.87 -9.81 8.63
CA LYS A 209 1.37 -9.71 7.25
C LYS A 209 1.17 -8.26 6.77
N GLU A 210 0.69 -7.38 7.65
CA GLU A 210 0.54 -5.94 7.37
C GLU A 210 1.87 -5.19 7.23
N LEU A 211 2.95 -5.73 7.81
CA LEU A 211 4.26 -5.09 7.91
C LEU A 211 5.32 -5.72 6.99
N HIS A 212 4.96 -6.75 6.22
CA HIS A 212 5.90 -7.37 5.29
C HIS A 212 6.29 -6.38 4.21
N GLN A 213 7.59 -6.23 4.03
CA GLN A 213 8.16 -5.47 2.93
C GLN A 213 8.51 -6.41 1.79
N LEU A 214 8.36 -5.91 0.58
CA LEU A 214 8.68 -6.67 -0.61
C LEU A 214 10.20 -6.85 -0.75
N VAL A 215 10.65 -8.10 -0.74
CA VAL A 215 12.04 -8.47 -1.08
C VAL A 215 12.20 -8.73 -2.58
N TYR A 216 11.26 -9.46 -3.17
CA TYR A 216 11.25 -9.81 -4.59
C TYR A 216 9.86 -10.17 -5.04
N ASP A 217 9.46 -9.65 -6.20
CA ASP A 217 8.26 -10.04 -6.92
C ASP A 217 8.66 -10.80 -8.20
N ASN A 218 8.36 -12.09 -8.22
CA ASN A 218 8.72 -12.99 -9.30
C ASN A 218 7.90 -12.76 -10.58
N ASP A 219 6.74 -12.11 -10.47
CA ASP A 219 5.88 -11.75 -11.61
C ASP A 219 6.38 -10.49 -12.33
N HIS A 220 7.37 -9.81 -11.74
CA HIS A 220 8.01 -8.61 -12.26
C HIS A 220 9.51 -8.84 -12.53
N PRO A 221 9.88 -9.76 -13.44
CA PRO A 221 11.28 -10.06 -13.71
C PRO A 221 12.00 -8.91 -14.40
N VAL A 222 13.31 -8.93 -14.30
CA VAL A 222 14.17 -7.90 -14.87
C VAL A 222 14.66 -8.34 -16.25
N ALA A 223 13.76 -8.30 -17.24
CA ALA A 223 13.99 -8.90 -18.56
C ALA A 223 15.30 -8.45 -19.24
N GLU A 224 15.66 -7.16 -19.12
CA GLU A 224 16.89 -6.61 -19.70
C GLU A 224 18.16 -7.21 -19.05
N LEU A 225 18.18 -7.31 -17.72
CA LEU A 225 19.29 -7.94 -17.00
C LEU A 225 19.41 -9.42 -17.35
N LEU A 226 18.28 -10.15 -17.36
CA LEU A 226 18.24 -11.57 -17.69
C LEU A 226 18.74 -11.82 -19.12
N ALA A 227 18.33 -10.99 -20.08
CA ALA A 227 18.79 -11.06 -21.46
C ALA A 227 20.30 -10.81 -21.61
N ASN A 228 20.90 -10.05 -20.68
CA ASN A 228 22.35 -9.82 -20.61
C ASN A 228 23.10 -10.86 -19.75
N GLY A 229 22.42 -11.93 -19.31
CA GLY A 229 23.02 -13.04 -18.57
C GLY A 229 23.03 -12.89 -17.05
N TYR A 230 22.24 -11.96 -16.49
CA TYR A 230 22.08 -11.85 -15.04
C TYR A 230 21.38 -13.10 -14.47
N PRO A 231 21.77 -13.62 -13.29
CA PRO A 231 21.20 -14.84 -12.76
C PRO A 231 19.73 -14.70 -12.34
N GLU A 232 18.94 -15.73 -12.59
CA GLU A 232 17.60 -15.89 -12.01
C GLU A 232 17.71 -16.13 -10.49
N ARG A 233 16.77 -15.57 -9.72
CA ARG A 233 16.74 -15.76 -8.26
C ARG A 233 16.25 -17.14 -7.86
N TRP A 234 15.39 -17.76 -8.65
CA TRP A 234 14.86 -19.11 -8.41
C TRP A 234 15.51 -20.14 -9.34
N GLU A 235 15.97 -21.25 -8.77
CA GLU A 235 16.70 -22.28 -9.51
C GLU A 235 16.43 -23.69 -8.97
N SER A 236 16.20 -24.64 -9.88
CA SER A 236 16.08 -26.08 -9.58
C SER A 236 17.46 -26.69 -9.32
N LEU A 237 17.62 -27.49 -8.26
CA LEU A 237 18.91 -28.06 -7.87
C LEU A 237 18.89 -29.58 -7.73
N SER A 238 20.07 -30.17 -7.99
CA SER A 238 20.40 -31.53 -7.55
C SER A 238 20.81 -31.52 -6.09
N GLU A 239 20.31 -32.49 -5.32
CA GLU A 239 20.79 -32.75 -3.96
C GLU A 239 22.25 -33.21 -3.93
N SER A 240 22.70 -33.94 -4.97
CA SER A 240 24.03 -34.58 -4.96
C SER A 240 25.20 -33.60 -5.05
N ASN A 241 24.99 -32.40 -5.61
CA ASN A 241 26.07 -31.44 -5.85
C ASN A 241 25.64 -29.97 -5.78
N TRP A 242 24.38 -29.68 -5.43
CA TRP A 242 23.82 -28.33 -5.34
C TRP A 242 23.99 -27.47 -6.61
N LYS A 243 24.14 -28.13 -7.76
CA LYS A 243 24.19 -27.51 -9.09
C LYS A 243 22.81 -27.49 -9.73
N LYS A 244 22.64 -26.56 -10.67
CA LYS A 244 21.44 -26.44 -11.50
C LYS A 244 21.11 -27.76 -12.17
N VAL A 245 19.85 -28.18 -12.09
CA VAL A 245 19.32 -29.33 -12.85
C VAL A 245 18.15 -28.87 -13.69
N ASP A 246 18.30 -29.02 -15.00
CA ASP A 246 17.26 -28.83 -16.01
C ASP A 246 17.37 -30.03 -16.97
N PRO A 247 16.35 -30.86 -17.24
CA PRO A 247 14.92 -30.75 -16.91
C PRO A 247 14.38 -31.76 -15.85
N ASP A 248 15.24 -32.54 -15.17
CA ASP A 248 14.83 -33.62 -14.24
C ASP A 248 14.34 -33.14 -12.85
N GLY A 249 14.07 -31.84 -12.70
CA GLY A 249 13.63 -31.19 -11.46
C GLY A 249 12.38 -30.34 -11.66
N TRP A 250 12.38 -29.12 -11.10
CA TRP A 250 11.27 -28.18 -11.27
C TRP A 250 11.25 -27.64 -12.70
N LYS A 251 10.13 -27.80 -13.40
CA LYS A 251 9.90 -27.21 -14.72
C LYS A 251 9.56 -25.73 -14.56
N ASN A 252 10.41 -24.87 -15.10
CA ASN A 252 10.18 -23.43 -15.14
C ASN A 252 9.35 -23.07 -16.38
N ASP A 253 8.23 -22.39 -16.16
CA ASP A 253 7.50 -21.68 -17.20
C ASP A 253 7.91 -20.20 -17.11
N ALA A 254 8.84 -19.78 -17.98
CA ALA A 254 9.42 -18.44 -17.94
C ALA A 254 8.40 -17.34 -18.29
N GLU A 255 7.34 -17.67 -19.05
CA GLU A 255 6.27 -16.74 -19.40
C GLU A 255 5.29 -16.57 -18.24
N LYS A 256 4.86 -17.68 -17.63
CA LYS A 256 3.92 -17.65 -16.49
C LYS A 256 4.62 -17.41 -15.15
N ARG A 257 5.95 -17.39 -15.14
CA ARG A 257 6.80 -17.28 -13.95
C ARG A 257 6.47 -18.34 -12.89
N THR A 258 6.03 -19.52 -13.31
CA THR A 258 5.68 -20.63 -12.40
C THR A 258 6.72 -21.73 -12.43
N PHE A 259 6.98 -22.31 -11.26
CA PHE A 259 7.70 -23.57 -11.14
C PHE A 259 6.71 -24.69 -10.89
N LYS A 260 6.78 -25.76 -11.68
CA LYS A 260 5.91 -26.92 -11.55
C LYS A 260 6.71 -28.19 -11.40
N ILE A 261 6.21 -29.10 -10.58
CA ILE A 261 6.81 -30.40 -10.39
C ILE A 261 5.71 -31.46 -10.38
N GLY A 262 5.98 -32.60 -11.03
CA GLY A 262 5.11 -33.76 -10.95
C GLY A 262 5.38 -34.54 -9.66
N ALA A 263 4.34 -35.12 -9.05
CA ALA A 263 4.53 -36.00 -7.90
C ALA A 263 5.31 -37.24 -8.33
N SER A 264 6.53 -37.41 -7.81
CA SER A 264 7.41 -38.54 -8.13
C SER A 264 7.85 -39.36 -6.91
N GLY A 265 7.42 -38.98 -5.69
CA GLY A 265 7.87 -39.61 -4.44
C GLY A 265 9.32 -39.28 -4.04
N GLU A 266 10.05 -38.58 -4.90
CA GLU A 266 11.42 -38.13 -4.65
C GLU A 266 11.43 -36.65 -4.18
N THR A 267 12.32 -36.33 -3.24
CA THR A 267 12.58 -34.95 -2.85
C THR A 267 13.28 -34.21 -3.99
N LYS A 268 12.80 -33.00 -4.33
CA LYS A 268 13.42 -32.13 -5.33
C LYS A 268 13.56 -30.73 -4.75
N TRP A 269 14.70 -30.10 -5.01
CA TRP A 269 15.05 -28.82 -4.42
C TRP A 269 14.79 -27.65 -5.37
N LEU A 270 14.12 -26.62 -4.86
CA LEU A 270 14.02 -25.30 -5.48
C LEU A 270 14.70 -24.31 -4.55
N ARG A 271 15.69 -23.57 -5.06
CA ARG A 271 16.48 -22.61 -4.28
C ARG A 271 16.16 -21.19 -4.70
N TYR A 272 16.01 -20.33 -3.71
CA TYR A 272 16.06 -18.88 -3.87
C TYR A 272 17.46 -18.34 -3.56
N ARG A 273 17.93 -17.37 -4.33
CA ARG A 273 19.11 -16.55 -4.07
C ARG A 273 18.77 -15.08 -4.25
N HIS A 274 19.16 -14.26 -3.26
CA HIS A 274 18.92 -12.82 -3.33
C HIS A 274 20.03 -12.10 -4.10
N PHE A 275 19.82 -11.93 -5.39
CA PHE A 275 20.69 -11.13 -6.26
C PHE A 275 20.15 -9.71 -6.36
N VAL A 276 20.97 -8.73 -6.01
CA VAL A 276 20.59 -7.31 -6.01
C VAL A 276 21.42 -6.58 -7.07
N PRO A 277 20.80 -6.11 -8.17
CA PRO A 277 21.54 -5.42 -9.22
C PRO A 277 22.12 -4.09 -8.74
N THR A 278 23.37 -3.82 -9.10
CA THR A 278 24.03 -2.54 -8.88
C THR A 278 23.73 -1.56 -10.03
N GLU A 279 24.11 -0.29 -9.88
CA GLU A 279 24.05 0.66 -11.01
C GLU A 279 24.93 0.21 -12.17
N ASP A 280 26.14 -0.29 -11.88
CA ASP A 280 27.07 -0.77 -12.91
C ASP A 280 26.52 -1.99 -13.68
N ASP A 281 25.74 -2.86 -13.02
CA ASP A 281 25.04 -3.99 -13.68
C ASP A 281 23.96 -3.47 -14.64
N TRP A 282 23.24 -2.43 -14.22
CA TRP A 282 22.23 -1.79 -15.03
C TRP A 282 22.82 -1.11 -16.26
N ASP A 283 23.87 -0.33 -16.06
CA ASP A 283 24.62 0.29 -17.15
C ASP A 283 25.15 -0.78 -18.11
N ALA A 284 25.68 -1.89 -17.57
CA ALA A 284 26.16 -3.00 -18.39
C ALA A 284 25.07 -3.58 -19.31
N ALA A 285 23.89 -3.84 -18.76
CA ALA A 285 22.78 -4.38 -19.53
C ALA A 285 22.20 -3.37 -20.54
N MET A 286 22.14 -2.08 -20.19
CA MET A 286 21.67 -1.03 -21.10
C MET A 286 22.63 -0.82 -22.28
N GLU A 287 23.93 -0.91 -22.04
CA GLU A 287 24.98 -0.80 -23.05
C GLU A 287 25.26 -2.13 -23.78
N LYS A 288 24.62 -3.23 -23.36
CA LYS A 288 24.85 -4.60 -23.87
C LYS A 288 26.32 -5.03 -23.75
N ARG A 289 27.00 -4.58 -22.70
CA ARG A 289 28.36 -5.02 -22.36
C ARG A 289 28.33 -6.12 -21.29
N PRO A 290 29.40 -6.92 -21.18
CA PRO A 290 29.54 -7.86 -20.06
C PRO A 290 29.51 -7.14 -18.70
N PHE A 291 29.00 -7.81 -17.67
CA PHE A 291 29.11 -7.34 -16.29
C PHE A 291 30.57 -7.27 -15.87
N ALA A 292 30.94 -6.21 -15.15
CA ALA A 292 32.31 -6.02 -14.69
C ALA A 292 32.72 -7.11 -13.69
N ASN A 293 31.77 -7.51 -12.83
CA ASN A 293 31.91 -8.61 -11.88
C ASN A 293 30.76 -9.60 -12.09
N GLN A 294 30.96 -10.86 -11.72
CA GLN A 294 29.85 -11.81 -11.68
C GLN A 294 28.89 -11.45 -10.55
N PRO A 295 27.58 -11.34 -10.81
CA PRO A 295 26.60 -11.05 -9.76
C PRO A 295 26.64 -12.10 -8.65
N THR A 296 26.88 -11.66 -7.41
CA THR A 296 26.92 -12.52 -6.23
C THR A 296 25.66 -12.34 -5.39
N PRO A 297 25.15 -13.42 -4.76
CA PRO A 297 24.02 -13.29 -3.85
C PRO A 297 24.47 -12.58 -2.57
N ILE A 298 23.63 -11.71 -2.05
CA ILE A 298 23.86 -11.00 -0.78
C ILE A 298 22.80 -11.40 0.25
N LEU A 299 23.06 -11.05 1.52
CA LEU A 299 22.03 -11.17 2.56
C LEU A 299 20.86 -10.24 2.22
N ILE A 300 19.64 -10.66 2.58
CA ILE A 300 18.48 -9.77 2.47
C ILE A 300 18.61 -8.73 3.59
N ALA A 301 18.70 -7.47 3.19
CA ALA A 301 18.81 -6.33 4.09
C ALA A 301 17.45 -5.65 4.29
N ASP A 302 17.38 -4.75 5.27
CA ASP A 302 16.23 -3.91 5.63
C ASP A 302 15.96 -2.76 4.64
N PHE A 303 16.41 -2.91 3.40
CA PHE A 303 16.15 -1.92 2.37
C PHE A 303 14.66 -1.67 2.20
N TYR A 304 14.32 -0.38 2.17
CA TYR A 304 12.97 0.06 1.99
C TYR A 304 12.91 1.25 1.04
N SER A 305 12.20 1.11 -0.08
CA SER A 305 12.17 2.12 -1.14
C SER A 305 11.68 3.48 -0.66
N TYR A 306 10.85 3.51 0.38
CA TYR A 306 10.33 4.74 0.95
C TYR A 306 11.43 5.63 1.55
N ASN A 307 12.55 5.04 1.99
CA ASN A 307 13.71 5.75 2.53
C ASN A 307 14.87 5.83 1.53
N SER A 308 14.61 5.53 0.25
CA SER A 308 15.65 5.48 -0.80
C SER A 308 15.67 6.72 -1.70
N GLY A 309 14.97 7.78 -1.30
CA GLY A 309 14.86 9.01 -2.07
C GLY A 309 16.17 9.79 -2.00
N LEU A 310 16.70 10.20 -3.15
CA LEU A 310 17.92 10.99 -3.23
C LEU A 310 17.65 12.35 -3.87
N THR A 311 18.22 13.40 -3.29
CA THR A 311 18.39 14.70 -3.93
C THR A 311 19.43 14.61 -5.06
N LYS A 312 19.53 15.68 -5.86
CA LYS A 312 20.56 15.74 -6.91
C LYS A 312 21.98 15.67 -6.35
N PHE A 313 22.21 16.29 -5.19
CA PHE A 313 23.55 16.34 -4.57
C PHE A 313 23.97 14.97 -4.03
N GLU A 314 23.09 14.31 -3.27
CA GLU A 314 23.35 12.97 -2.72
C GLU A 314 23.60 11.96 -3.84
N SER A 315 22.84 12.03 -4.95
CA SER A 315 23.03 11.12 -6.09
C SER A 315 24.41 11.21 -6.76
N THR A 316 25.14 12.31 -6.56
CA THR A 316 26.48 12.50 -7.14
C THR A 316 27.60 12.05 -6.19
N ASN A 317 27.30 11.88 -4.91
CA ASN A 317 28.25 11.32 -3.94
C ASN A 317 28.11 9.79 -3.95
N ARG A 318 29.09 9.13 -4.58
CA ARG A 318 29.10 7.68 -4.83
C ARG A 318 29.29 6.81 -3.57
N ASP A 319 29.47 7.43 -2.40
CA ASP A 319 29.84 6.75 -1.15
C ASP A 319 28.63 6.44 -0.24
N ASP A 320 27.41 6.86 -0.60
CA ASP A 320 26.19 6.67 0.21
C ASP A 320 25.55 5.27 0.04
N ASP A 321 26.35 4.20 0.11
CA ASP A 321 25.87 2.80 0.12
C ASP A 321 25.07 2.50 1.41
N ASP A 322 25.27 3.31 2.45
CA ASP A 322 24.56 3.29 3.75
C ASP A 322 23.03 3.42 3.59
N GLN A 323 22.55 4.01 2.49
CA GLN A 323 21.10 4.18 2.25
C GLN A 323 20.42 2.96 1.62
N LEU A 324 21.17 1.90 1.28
CA LEU A 324 20.66 0.73 0.56
C LEU A 324 20.35 -0.49 1.42
N GLY A 325 20.33 -0.30 2.75
CA GLY A 325 19.97 -1.29 3.76
C GLY A 325 21.22 -1.85 4.44
N GLU A 326 21.42 -1.49 5.71
CA GLU A 326 22.63 -1.81 6.47
C GLU A 326 22.47 -3.12 7.28
N PHE A 327 21.23 -3.51 7.60
CA PHE A 327 20.96 -4.57 8.55
C PHE A 327 20.29 -5.76 7.87
N TRP A 328 20.86 -6.95 8.06
CA TRP A 328 20.25 -8.18 7.57
C TRP A 328 18.93 -8.48 8.29
N VAL A 329 17.96 -9.04 7.57
CA VAL A 329 16.67 -9.46 8.10
C VAL A 329 16.51 -10.98 7.98
N GLY A 330 15.97 -11.61 9.03
CA GLY A 330 15.87 -13.07 9.14
C GLY A 330 14.47 -13.64 8.90
N ASP A 331 13.42 -12.86 9.15
CA ASP A 331 12.03 -13.32 9.05
C ASP A 331 11.53 -13.16 7.61
N LEU A 332 11.54 -14.27 6.85
CA LEU A 332 11.16 -14.31 5.44
C LEU A 332 9.92 -15.16 5.23
N ILE A 333 9.01 -14.67 4.39
CA ILE A 333 7.82 -15.40 3.98
C ILE A 333 7.77 -15.45 2.46
N VAL A 334 7.56 -16.66 1.94
CA VAL A 334 7.24 -16.89 0.53
C VAL A 334 5.73 -16.96 0.42
N SER A 335 5.14 -16.05 -0.37
CA SER A 335 3.73 -16.09 -0.75
C SER A 335 3.61 -16.40 -2.24
N GLY A 336 2.68 -17.28 -2.60
CA GLY A 336 2.38 -17.64 -3.99
C GLY A 336 0.89 -17.82 -4.21
#